data_AF-A0A1F8XD60-F1
#
_entry.id   AF-A0A1F8XD60-F1
#
_cell.length_a   1.000
_cell.length_b   1.000
_cell.length_c   1.000
_cell.angle_alpha   90.00
_cell.angle_beta   90.00
_cell.angle_gamma   90.00
#
_symmetry.space_group_name_H-M   'P 1'
#
loop_
_entity.id
_entity.type
_entity.pdbx_description
1 polymer ?
#
loop_
_entity_poly.entity_id
_entity_poly.type
_entity_poly.pdbx_seq_one_letter_code
_entity_poly.pdbx_strand_id
1 'polypeptide(L)'
;MTVPEPPGTLSRGKNIWSKYRGVKGVRKYKSMLGGSSPQRVVQVDLDSLATLEKILSDPGFKRAKEKFHSLVTHVSDSLLVAV
;
A
#
# COMPACT_ATOMS: atom_id res chain seq x y z
N MET A 1 8.61 -13.58 8.61
CA MET A 1 7.38 -13.50 9.43
C MET A 1 6.98 -12.04 9.56
N THR A 2 5.86 -11.66 8.96
CA THR A 2 5.32 -10.29 9.00
C THR A 2 4.18 -10.27 10.01
N VAL A 3 4.24 -9.37 10.99
CA VAL A 3 3.24 -9.32 12.07
C VAL A 3 2.25 -8.18 11.76
N PRO A 4 0.94 -8.43 11.70
CA PRO A 4 -0.05 -7.37 11.56
C PRO A 4 -0.07 -6.48 12.81
N GLU A 5 -0.15 -5.15 12.63
CA GLU A 5 -0.41 -4.24 13.75
C GLU A 5 -1.81 -4.50 14.33
N PRO A 6 -2.00 -4.35 15.66
CA PRO A 6 -3.29 -4.56 16.30
C PRO A 6 -4.37 -3.59 15.76
N PRO A 7 -5.64 -4.01 15.73
CA PRO A 7 -6.75 -3.19 15.28
C PRO A 7 -7.02 -2.09 16.32
N GLY A 8 -6.34 -0.95 16.22
CA GLY A 8 -6.51 0.16 17.15
C GLY A 8 -5.72 1.41 16.83
N THR A 9 -4.62 1.31 16.08
CA THR A 9 -3.78 2.48 15.76
C THR A 9 -3.93 2.87 14.29
N LEU A 10 -5.13 3.32 13.93
CA LEU A 10 -5.38 4.07 12.70
C LEU A 10 -4.65 5.42 12.80
N SER A 11 -3.34 5.41 12.55
CA SER A 11 -2.56 6.62 12.34
C SER A 11 -3.28 7.46 11.29
N ARG A 12 -3.62 8.68 11.72
CA ARG A 12 -4.51 9.70 11.16
C ARG A 12 -4.06 10.25 9.80
N GLY A 13 -3.70 9.38 8.86
CA GLY A 13 -3.46 9.68 7.46
C GLY A 13 -4.47 8.91 6.64
N LYS A 14 -5.50 9.60 6.14
CA LYS A 14 -6.51 9.06 5.22
C LYS A 14 -5.76 8.36 4.09
N ASN A 15 -5.79 7.03 4.05
CA ASN A 15 -4.97 6.30 3.10
C ASN A 15 -5.50 6.61 1.68
N ILE A 16 -4.60 6.80 0.71
CA ILE A 16 -4.99 7.20 -0.65
C ILE A 16 -5.74 6.09 -1.39
N TRP A 17 -5.69 4.85 -0.90
CA TRP A 17 -6.27 3.69 -1.54
C TRP A 17 -7.78 3.59 -1.28
N SER A 18 -8.23 3.93 -0.07
CA SER A 18 -9.64 3.86 0.34
C SER A 18 -10.59 4.79 -0.44
N LYS A 19 -10.05 5.73 -1.23
CA LYS A 19 -10.87 6.58 -2.10
C LYS A 19 -11.25 5.89 -3.42
N TYR A 20 -10.57 4.80 -3.79
CA TYR A 20 -10.82 4.10 -5.05
C TYR A 20 -11.86 3.00 -4.87
N ARG A 21 -12.90 3.03 -5.72
CA ARG A 21 -13.91 1.98 -5.79
C ARG A 21 -13.25 0.68 -6.23
N GLY A 22 -13.50 -0.41 -5.49
CA GLY A 22 -12.91 -1.73 -5.73
C GLY A 22 -11.74 -2.07 -4.79
N VAL A 23 -11.26 -1.11 -3.98
CA VAL A 23 -10.39 -1.40 -2.84
C VAL A 23 -11.22 -1.99 -1.70
N LYS A 24 -10.90 -3.22 -1.30
CA LYS A 24 -11.59 -3.98 -0.24
C LYS A 24 -10.93 -3.83 1.12
N GLY A 25 -9.63 -3.60 1.15
CA GLY A 25 -8.87 -3.51 2.40
C GLY A 25 -7.51 -2.88 2.17
N VAL A 26 -6.97 -2.23 3.20
CA VAL A 26 -5.63 -1.68 3.19
C VAL A 26 -4.97 -2.03 4.52
N ARG A 27 -3.89 -2.79 4.46
CA ARG A 27 -3.14 -3.23 5.64
C ARG A 27 -1.73 -2.67 5.55
N LYS A 28 -1.21 -2.23 6.68
CA LYS A 28 0.17 -1.73 6.78
C LYS A 28 0.91 -2.67 7.71
N TYR A 29 2.12 -3.02 7.31
CA TYR A 29 3.01 -3.86 8.09
C TYR A 29 4.34 -3.16 8.27
N LYS A 30 4.94 -3.38 9.44
CA LYS A 30 6.31 -3.00 9.74
C LYS A 30 7.15 -4.27 9.74
N SER A 31 8.28 -4.26 9.03
CA SER A 31 9.21 -5.39 9.10
C SER A 31 9.80 -5.50 10.52
N MET A 32 9.75 -6.70 11.09
CA MET A 32 10.31 -7.03 12.40
C MET A 32 11.78 -7.47 12.32
N LEU A 33 12.28 -7.82 11.14
CA LEU A 33 13.64 -8.32 10.91
C LEU A 33 14.62 -7.16 10.65
N GLY A 34 14.52 -6.10 11.47
CA GLY A 34 15.12 -4.79 11.25
C GLY A 34 16.53 -4.78 10.66
N GLY A 35 16.65 -4.29 9.42
CA GLY A 35 17.83 -3.60 8.94
C GLY A 35 17.70 -2.10 9.20
N SER A 36 18.78 -1.34 8.99
CA SER A 36 18.93 0.10 9.31
C SER A 36 17.85 1.04 8.72
N SER A 37 16.99 0.54 7.82
CA SER A 37 15.90 1.27 7.19
C SER A 37 14.54 0.67 7.58
N PRO A 38 13.60 1.47 8.13
CA PRO A 38 12.28 0.98 8.50
C PRO A 38 11.49 0.59 7.24
N GLN A 39 11.47 -0.70 6.89
CA GLN A 39 10.68 -1.20 5.77
C GLN A 39 9.20 -1.23 6.16
N ARG A 40 8.39 -0.47 5.41
CA ARG A 40 6.93 -0.47 5.51
C ARG A 40 6.36 -1.20 4.32
N VAL A 41 5.51 -2.18 4.57
CA VAL A 41 4.77 -2.89 3.53
C VAL A 41 3.32 -2.41 3.58
N VAL A 42 2.77 -2.07 2.42
CA VAL A 42 1.34 -1.75 2.29
C VAL A 42 0.72 -2.82 1.42
N GLN A 43 -0.18 -3.61 2.00
CA GLN A 43 -1.00 -4.56 1.27
C GLN A 43 -2.34 -3.90 0.96
N VAL A 44 -2.75 -3.98 -0.30
CA VAL A 44 -4.02 -3.44 -0.78
C VAL A 44 -4.81 -4.60 -1.36
N ASP A 45 -5.92 -4.94 -0.71
CA ASP A 45 -6.82 -5.98 -1.17
C ASP A 45 -7.76 -5.34 -2.22
N LEU A 46 -7.75 -5.87 -3.44
CA LEU A 46 -8.54 -5.40 -4.58
C LEU A 46 -9.57 -6.45 -4.99
N ASP A 47 -10.69 -6.00 -5.56
CA ASP A 47 -11.72 -6.90 -6.08
C ASP A 47 -11.35 -7.57 -7.41
N SER A 48 -10.48 -6.94 -8.21
CA SER A 48 -10.09 -7.41 -9.54
C SER A 48 -8.81 -6.72 -10.03
N LEU A 49 -8.14 -7.36 -11.00
CA LEU A 49 -7.00 -6.76 -11.70
C LEU A 49 -7.40 -5.50 -12.49
N ALA A 50 -8.61 -5.47 -13.05
CA ALA A 50 -9.12 -4.29 -13.76
C ALA A 50 -9.25 -3.05 -12.85
N THR A 51 -9.54 -3.25 -11.57
CA THR A 51 -9.52 -2.15 -10.58
C THR A 51 -8.10 -1.63 -10.38
N LEU A 52 -7.10 -2.50 -10.31
CA LEU A 52 -5.70 -2.08 -10.23
C LEU A 52 -5.33 -1.20 -11.43
N GLU A 53 -5.63 -1.66 -12.65
CA GLU A 53 -5.32 -0.94 -13.89
C GLU A 53 -5.95 0.46 -13.93
N LYS A 54 -7.21 0.57 -13.48
CA LYS A 54 -7.91 1.86 -13.35
C LYS A 54 -7.22 2.79 -12.36
N ILE A 55 -6.80 2.27 -11.20
CA ILE A 55 -6.09 3.06 -10.17
C ILE A 55 -4.73 3.52 -10.71
N LEU A 56 -3.97 2.63 -11.36
CA LEU A 56 -2.66 2.97 -11.92
C LEU A 56 -2.76 3.97 -13.08
N SER A 57 -3.90 3.99 -13.79
CA SER A 57 -4.17 4.93 -14.87
C SER A 57 -4.67 6.30 -14.40
N ASP A 58 -5.15 6.41 -13.16
CA ASP A 58 -5.65 7.66 -12.59
C ASP A 58 -4.52 8.72 -12.47
N PRO A 59 -4.67 9.91 -13.09
CA PRO A 59 -3.65 10.95 -13.01
C PRO A 59 -3.44 11.45 -11.58
N GLY A 60 -4.47 11.41 -10.74
CA GLY A 60 -4.35 11.74 -9.31
C GLY A 60 -3.45 10.75 -8.56
N PHE A 61 -3.61 9.46 -8.86
CA PHE A 61 -2.77 8.39 -8.33
C PHE A 61 -1.32 8.53 -8.80
N LYS A 62 -1.10 8.75 -10.11
CA LYS A 62 0.24 8.89 -10.68
C LYS A 62 1.03 10.01 -10.01
N ARG A 63 0.42 11.19 -9.84
CA ARG A 63 1.04 12.33 -9.11
C ARG A 63 1.35 11.99 -7.66
N ALA A 64 0.45 11.27 -6.98
CA ALA A 64 0.68 10.84 -5.60
C ALA A 64 1.80 9.80 -5.49
N LYS A 65 1.86 8.83 -6.42
CA LYS A 65 2.92 7.82 -6.52
C LYS A 65 4.28 8.46 -6.78
N GLU A 66 4.34 9.40 -7.73
CA GLU A 66 5.56 10.15 -8.05
C GLU A 66 6.07 10.95 -6.84
N LYS A 67 5.20 11.72 -6.17
CA LYS A 67 5.55 12.44 -4.95
C LYS A 67 5.97 11.51 -3.81
N PHE A 68 5.39 10.32 -3.72
CA PHE A 68 5.82 9.33 -2.75
C PHE A 68 7.23 8.81 -3.08
N HIS A 69 7.49 8.44 -4.33
CA HIS A 69 8.78 7.91 -4.80
C HIS A 69 9.94 8.90 -4.64
N SER A 70 9.69 10.21 -4.62
CA SER A 70 10.73 11.20 -4.33
C SER A 70 11.10 11.30 -2.84
N LEU A 71 10.24 10.79 -1.94
CA LEU A 71 10.42 10.86 -0.48
C LEU A 71 10.95 9.55 0.11
N VAL A 72 10.92 8.46 -0.65
CA VAL A 72 11.35 7.14 -0.17
C VAL A 72 12.38 6.55 -1.12
N THR A 73 13.34 5.83 -0.55
CA THR A 73 14.31 5.04 -1.31
C THR A 73 13.89 3.57 -1.29
N HIS A 74 14.25 2.82 -2.33
CA HIS A 74 14.01 1.37 -2.44
C HIS A 74 12.52 0.95 -2.33
N VAL A 75 11.72 1.35 -3.32
CA VAL A 75 10.33 0.87 -3.46
C VAL A 75 10.30 -0.41 -4.30
N SER A 76 9.53 -1.40 -3.86
CA SER A 76 9.24 -2.61 -4.64
C SER A 76 7.75 -2.90 -4.60
N ASP A 77 7.18 -3.18 -5.78
CA ASP A 77 5.78 -3.53 -5.95
C ASP A 77 5.69 -5.06 -6.18
N SER A 78 4.66 -5.72 -5.65
CA SER A 78 4.42 -7.15 -5.88
C SER A 78 2.93 -7.44 -5.95
N LEU A 79 2.53 -8.30 -6.90
CA LEU A 79 1.16 -8.79 -7.01
C LEU A 79 1.07 -10.17 -6.40
N LEU A 80 0.15 -10.33 -5.46
CA LEU A 80 -0.10 -11.57 -4.76
C LEU A 80 -1.49 -12.08 -5.16
N VAL A 81 -1.59 -13.38 -5.41
CA VAL A 81 -2.86 -14.08 -5.60
C VAL A 81 -3.02 -15.05 -4.44
N ALA A 82 -4.20 -15.07 -3.83
CA ALA A 82 -4.52 -16.07 -2.81
C ALA A 82 -4.61 -17.45 -3.48
N VAL A 83 -3.89 -18.43 -2.94
CA VAL A 83 -3.94 -19.84 -3.34
C VAL A 83 -4.78 -20.61 -2.33
#